data_AF-A0AAN1WLE4-F1
#
_entry.id   AF-A0AAN1WLE4-F1
#
_cell.length_a   1.000
_cell.length_b   1.000
_cell.length_c   1.000
_cell.angle_alpha   90.00
_cell.angle_beta   90.00
_cell.angle_gamma   90.00
#
_symmetry.space_group_name_H-M   'P 1'
#
loop_
_entity.id
_entity.type
_entity.pdbx_description
1 polymer ?
#
loop_
_entity_poly.entity_id
_entity_poly.type
_entity_poly.pdbx_seq_one_letter_code
_entity_poly.pdbx_strand_id
1 'polypeptide(L)'
;MRRHTVVFLCFLLFSSFGFSGEEAAENARVLFKPPSFLAGAAFAKVESECSMLEELQASLVSSANDFGLEIEFLGEKANTTTGRFVQVDLVEVNGNVWRFGALRPHSNAKYRVSIFDNGQLVRSDERALNSSVAIGTCARLEKISKAFGRPIMKWVFLNIRGDDVAFSSSAILESNDAMAIREVARKLYNNADFNESLLDAAAQKIWSEKNTKDKLMTDALAWLCKYIGASKNPRYRSFLESLEASLKRGKLKKYAKSALKNLPDVTPSVEPYVVNNEVAEKPKQD
;
A
#
# COMPACT_ATOMS: atom_id res chain seq x y z
N MET A 1 18.39 65.96 -22.34
CA MET A 1 18.63 64.58 -21.85
C MET A 1 17.35 64.04 -21.23
N ARG A 2 16.52 63.32 -21.98
CA ARG A 2 15.30 62.65 -21.49
C ARG A 2 15.47 61.15 -21.75
N ARG A 3 15.42 60.34 -20.69
CA ARG A 3 15.49 58.88 -20.75
C ARG A 3 14.09 58.34 -21.04
N HIS A 4 13.94 57.60 -22.15
CA HIS A 4 12.75 56.80 -22.41
C HIS A 4 12.93 55.41 -21.81
N THR A 5 12.11 55.09 -20.81
CA THR A 5 11.97 53.76 -20.23
C THR A 5 10.97 52.99 -21.07
N VAL A 6 11.43 51.95 -21.77
CA VAL A 6 10.55 51.01 -22.49
C VAL A 6 10.14 49.92 -21.51
N VAL A 7 8.87 49.90 -21.12
CA VAL A 7 8.26 48.85 -20.30
C VAL A 7 7.72 47.79 -21.26
N PHE A 8 8.33 46.60 -21.24
CA PHE A 8 7.87 45.43 -21.98
C PHE A 8 6.74 44.75 -21.18
N LEU A 9 5.50 44.92 -21.63
CA LEU A 9 4.33 44.23 -21.08
C LEU A 9 4.23 42.84 -21.74
N CYS A 10 4.69 41.80 -21.06
CA CYS A 10 4.51 40.42 -21.49
C CYS A 10 3.15 39.92 -20.99
N PHE A 11 2.13 40.02 -21.85
CA PHE A 11 0.81 39.43 -21.63
C PHE A 11 0.92 37.90 -21.77
N LEU A 12 0.96 37.19 -20.64
CA LEU A 12 0.76 35.74 -20.61
C LEU A 12 -0.74 35.45 -20.61
N LEU A 13 -1.26 35.06 -21.78
CA LEU A 13 -2.54 34.38 -21.92
C LEU A 13 -2.38 32.95 -21.41
N PHE A 14 -2.67 32.73 -20.13
CA PHE A 14 -2.89 31.41 -19.58
C PHE A 14 -4.34 31.00 -19.90
N SER A 15 -4.50 30.21 -20.96
CA SER A 15 -5.75 29.54 -21.29
C SER A 15 -6.05 28.51 -20.21
N SER A 16 -7.05 28.80 -19.37
CA SER A 16 -7.60 27.89 -18.39
C SER A 16 -8.27 26.71 -19.10
N PHE A 17 -7.52 25.63 -19.33
CA PHE A 17 -8.09 24.34 -19.69
C PHE A 17 -8.70 23.75 -18.42
N GLY A 18 -10.01 23.94 -18.24
CA GLY A 18 -10.79 23.36 -17.16
C GLY A 18 -10.92 21.86 -17.37
N PHE A 19 -10.01 21.10 -16.76
CA PHE A 19 -10.14 19.65 -16.61
C PHE A 19 -11.13 19.39 -15.45
N SER A 20 -12.42 19.53 -15.74
CA SER A 20 -13.51 19.16 -14.82
C SER A 20 -13.68 17.64 -14.88
N GLY A 21 -12.83 16.94 -14.15
CA GLY A 21 -12.91 15.50 -13.92
C GLY A 21 -12.51 15.19 -12.50
N GLU A 22 -13.14 15.87 -11.53
CA GLU A 22 -13.00 15.58 -10.10
C GLU A 22 -13.89 14.39 -9.78
N GLU A 23 -13.43 13.20 -10.20
CA GLU A 23 -13.93 11.94 -9.71
C GLU A 23 -13.50 11.87 -8.25
N ALA A 24 -14.44 12.16 -7.33
CA ALA A 24 -14.19 12.17 -5.91
C ALA A 24 -13.60 10.81 -5.51
N ALA A 25 -12.31 10.80 -5.19
CA ALA A 25 -11.62 9.61 -4.74
C ALA A 25 -12.38 9.07 -3.52
N GLU A 26 -13.07 7.94 -3.69
CA GLU A 26 -13.79 7.29 -2.61
C GLU A 26 -12.78 6.99 -1.50
N ASN A 27 -13.02 7.57 -0.31
CA ASN A 27 -12.12 7.39 0.82
C ASN A 27 -12.05 5.90 1.16
N ALA A 28 -10.83 5.38 1.34
CA ALA A 28 -10.67 3.98 1.69
C ALA A 28 -11.28 3.74 3.08
N ARG A 29 -12.29 2.87 3.14
CA ARG A 29 -12.96 2.47 4.38
C ARG A 29 -12.15 1.41 5.12
N VAL A 30 -11.97 1.61 6.41
CA VAL A 30 -11.21 0.70 7.28
C VAL A 30 -12.06 0.32 8.49
N LEU A 31 -12.24 -0.99 8.68
CA LEU A 31 -12.92 -1.54 9.84
C LEU A 31 -11.97 -1.58 11.03
N PHE A 32 -12.39 -1.01 12.16
CA PHE A 32 -11.65 -1.04 13.42
C PHE A 32 -12.43 -1.77 14.49
N LYS A 33 -11.76 -2.59 15.30
CA LYS A 33 -12.28 -2.95 16.62
C LYS A 33 -12.07 -1.77 17.58
N PRO A 34 -13.03 -1.48 18.49
CA PRO A 34 -12.83 -0.48 19.52
C PRO A 34 -11.52 -0.72 20.28
N PRO A 35 -10.73 0.33 20.55
CA PRO A 35 -9.48 0.17 21.29
C PRO A 35 -9.72 -0.50 22.63
N SER A 36 -8.84 -1.41 23.03
CA SER A 36 -9.01 -2.17 24.26
C SER A 36 -7.72 -2.28 25.06
N PHE A 37 -7.82 -2.65 26.33
CA PHE A 37 -6.65 -3.04 27.12
C PHE A 37 -6.33 -4.52 26.87
N LEU A 38 -5.06 -4.86 26.71
CA LEU A 38 -4.66 -6.26 26.55
C LEU A 38 -4.95 -7.04 27.85
N ALA A 39 -5.65 -8.17 27.72
CA ALA A 39 -6.04 -8.98 28.88
C ALA A 39 -4.83 -9.39 29.74
N GLY A 40 -4.98 -9.30 31.06
CA GLY A 40 -3.99 -9.77 32.03
C GLY A 40 -2.99 -8.72 32.52
N ALA A 41 -3.06 -7.48 32.04
CA ALA A 41 -2.28 -6.39 32.63
C ALA A 41 -3.08 -5.61 33.69
N ALA A 42 -2.38 -5.13 34.71
CA ALA A 42 -2.96 -4.52 35.91
C ALA A 42 -3.48 -3.10 35.63
N PHE A 43 -4.60 -3.00 34.90
CA PHE A 43 -5.16 -1.73 34.44
C PHE A 43 -6.38 -1.24 35.21
N ALA A 44 -6.93 -2.04 36.13
CA ALA A 44 -8.24 -1.77 36.75
C ALA A 44 -8.41 -0.33 37.24
N LYS A 45 -7.37 0.26 37.85
CA LYS A 45 -7.41 1.65 38.32
C LYS A 45 -7.43 2.66 37.17
N VAL A 46 -6.61 2.46 36.14
CA VAL A 46 -6.54 3.37 34.98
C VAL A 46 -7.82 3.29 34.16
N GLU A 47 -8.34 2.09 33.98
CA GLU A 47 -9.57 1.82 33.24
C GLU A 47 -10.79 2.48 33.90
N SER A 48 -10.87 2.46 35.24
CA SER A 48 -11.96 3.11 35.96
C SER A 48 -11.82 4.62 36.13
N GLU A 49 -10.59 5.14 36.16
CA GLU A 49 -10.33 6.55 36.52
C GLU A 49 -9.99 7.46 35.34
N CYS A 50 -9.46 6.93 34.23
CA CYS A 50 -8.95 7.74 33.12
C CYS A 50 -9.67 7.42 31.80
N SER A 51 -10.04 8.45 31.03
CA SER A 51 -10.69 8.32 29.70
C SER A 51 -9.72 7.95 28.56
N MET A 52 -8.77 7.03 28.80
CA MET A 52 -7.71 6.72 27.83
C MET A 52 -8.22 6.11 26.52
N LEU A 53 -9.20 5.21 26.57
CA LEU A 53 -9.73 4.51 25.40
C LEU A 53 -10.57 5.46 24.53
N GLU A 54 -11.39 6.30 25.17
CA GLU A 54 -12.19 7.34 24.50
C GLU A 54 -11.30 8.33 23.76
N GLU A 55 -10.25 8.82 24.44
CA GLU A 55 -9.29 9.77 23.85
C GLU A 55 -8.45 9.16 22.74
N LEU A 56 -8.12 7.86 22.86
CA LEU A 56 -7.47 7.11 21.79
C LEU A 56 -8.40 6.98 20.58
N GLN A 57 -9.64 6.56 20.78
CA GLN A 57 -10.64 6.42 19.72
C GLN A 57 -10.86 7.74 18.98
N ALA A 58 -11.06 8.85 19.70
CA ALA A 58 -11.21 10.18 19.12
C ALA A 58 -9.97 10.59 18.31
N SER A 59 -8.77 10.30 18.81
CA SER A 59 -7.52 10.58 18.11
C SER A 59 -7.33 9.75 16.83
N LEU A 60 -7.77 8.48 16.82
CA LEU A 60 -7.77 7.64 15.62
C LEU A 60 -8.67 8.23 14.54
N VAL A 61 -9.90 8.61 14.88
CA VAL A 61 -10.86 9.25 13.94
C VAL A 61 -10.29 10.54 13.36
N SER A 62 -9.80 11.44 14.23
CA SER A 62 -9.21 12.70 13.76
C SER A 62 -7.99 12.48 12.87
N SER A 63 -7.15 11.51 13.22
CA SER A 63 -5.95 11.20 12.44
C SER A 63 -6.27 10.50 11.12
N ALA A 64 -7.36 9.73 11.03
CA ALA A 64 -7.76 9.04 9.81
C ALA A 64 -8.11 10.03 8.69
N ASN A 65 -8.79 11.12 9.05
CA ASN A 65 -9.10 12.21 8.13
C ASN A 65 -7.83 12.83 7.53
N ASP A 66 -6.75 13.00 8.31
CA ASP A 66 -5.45 13.48 7.82
C ASP A 66 -4.83 12.56 6.75
N PHE A 67 -5.21 11.28 6.73
CA PHE A 67 -4.73 10.27 5.78
C PHE A 67 -5.75 9.91 4.69
N GLY A 68 -6.92 10.57 4.64
CA GLY A 68 -7.99 10.26 3.68
C GLY A 68 -8.58 8.86 3.87
N LEU A 69 -8.69 8.41 5.12
CA LEU A 69 -9.30 7.14 5.51
C LEU A 69 -10.64 7.39 6.21
N GLU A 70 -11.65 6.59 5.88
CA GLU A 70 -12.91 6.53 6.63
C GLU A 70 -12.84 5.36 7.61
N ILE A 71 -13.02 5.61 8.91
CA ILE A 71 -13.03 4.56 9.93
C ILE A 71 -14.46 4.18 10.28
N GLU A 72 -14.72 2.88 10.29
CA GLU A 72 -15.94 2.30 10.86
C GLU A 72 -15.57 1.38 12.03
N PHE A 73 -16.12 1.64 13.22
CA PHE A 73 -15.89 0.79 14.38
C PHE A 73 -16.90 -0.37 14.42
N LEU A 74 -16.37 -1.58 14.48
CA LEU A 74 -17.14 -2.81 14.71
C LEU A 74 -17.80 -2.77 16.09
N GLY A 75 -19.07 -3.16 16.15
CA GLY A 75 -19.75 -3.33 17.44
C GLY A 75 -19.10 -4.43 18.30
N GLU A 76 -19.22 -4.35 19.63
CA GLU A 76 -18.61 -5.32 20.55
C GLU A 76 -19.02 -6.78 20.27
N LYS A 77 -20.19 -6.99 19.68
CA LYS A 77 -20.74 -8.31 19.33
C LYS A 77 -20.46 -8.74 17.89
N ALA A 78 -19.74 -7.93 17.11
CA ALA A 78 -19.43 -8.26 15.73
C ALA A 78 -18.58 -9.53 15.67
N ASN A 79 -18.97 -10.48 14.82
CA ASN A 79 -18.23 -11.72 14.65
C ASN A 79 -16.90 -11.42 13.93
N THR A 80 -15.80 -11.41 14.67
CA THR A 80 -14.46 -11.06 14.15
C THR A 80 -13.83 -12.16 13.29
N THR A 81 -14.58 -13.19 12.91
CA THR A 81 -14.05 -14.32 12.12
C THR A 81 -13.98 -14.04 10.63
N THR A 82 -14.72 -13.07 10.11
CA THR A 82 -14.79 -12.80 8.66
C THR A 82 -14.41 -11.37 8.33
N GLY A 83 -13.59 -11.20 7.30
CA GLY A 83 -13.14 -9.91 6.80
C GLY A 83 -11.87 -9.39 7.44
N ARG A 84 -11.42 -8.24 6.95
CA ARG A 84 -10.20 -7.57 7.38
C ARG A 84 -10.53 -6.40 8.30
N PHE A 85 -9.87 -6.35 9.45
CA PHE A 85 -10.06 -5.27 10.43
C PHE A 85 -8.77 -4.95 11.17
N VAL A 86 -8.72 -3.75 11.73
CA VAL A 86 -7.61 -3.27 12.57
C VAL A 86 -8.02 -3.33 14.03
N GLN A 87 -7.14 -3.82 14.88
CA GLN A 87 -7.30 -3.80 16.33
C GLN A 87 -6.16 -3.00 16.96
N VAL A 88 -6.49 -2.16 17.94
CA VAL A 88 -5.51 -1.39 18.72
C VAL A 88 -5.66 -1.78 20.18
N ASP A 89 -4.60 -2.32 20.76
CA ASP A 89 -4.57 -2.73 22.16
C ASP A 89 -3.54 -1.92 22.95
N LEU A 90 -3.91 -1.44 24.14
CA LEU A 90 -2.97 -0.91 25.12
C LEU A 90 -2.33 -2.08 25.88
N VAL A 91 -1.06 -2.32 25.61
CA VAL A 91 -0.29 -3.47 26.12
C VAL A 91 0.28 -3.18 27.50
N GLU A 92 0.69 -1.95 27.75
CA GLU A 92 1.31 -1.53 29.01
C GLU A 92 0.93 -0.08 29.30
N VAL A 93 0.54 0.22 30.54
CA VAL A 93 0.14 1.56 30.97
C VAL A 93 0.62 1.80 32.38
N ASN A 94 1.63 2.66 32.51
CA ASN A 94 2.21 3.06 33.78
C ASN A 94 1.98 4.54 34.02
N GLY A 95 1.11 4.87 34.96
CA GLY A 95 0.77 6.25 35.27
C GLY A 95 1.78 7.01 36.14
N ASN A 96 2.70 6.29 36.79
CA ASN A 96 3.59 6.89 37.79
C ASN A 96 4.95 6.21 37.84
N VAL A 97 5.80 6.51 36.85
CA VAL A 97 7.17 6.01 36.80
C VAL A 97 8.12 7.12 37.27
N TRP A 98 8.97 6.81 38.23
CA TRP A 98 10.04 7.71 38.68
C TRP A 98 11.34 7.34 37.98
N ARG A 99 12.09 8.35 37.48
CA ARG A 99 13.48 8.17 37.07
C ARG A 99 14.36 8.85 38.09
N PHE A 100 15.52 8.25 38.38
CA PHE A 100 16.51 8.88 39.25
C PHE A 100 16.86 10.28 38.73
N GLY A 101 16.76 11.30 39.59
CA GLY A 101 17.00 12.70 39.24
C GLY A 101 15.83 13.43 38.54
N ALA A 102 14.68 12.80 38.34
CA ALA A 102 13.51 13.50 37.79
C ALA A 102 12.78 14.30 38.88
N LEU A 103 12.51 15.58 38.61
CA LEU A 103 11.75 16.47 39.52
C LEU A 103 10.27 16.05 39.64
N ARG A 104 9.76 15.30 38.67
CA ARG A 104 8.35 14.88 38.57
C ARG A 104 8.26 13.48 37.97
N PRO A 105 7.24 12.69 38.32
CA PRO A 105 7.03 11.40 37.67
C PRO A 105 6.64 11.56 36.20
N HIS A 106 6.87 10.53 35.41
CA HIS A 106 6.39 10.41 34.04
C HIS A 106 5.34 9.31 33.93
N SER A 107 4.52 9.40 32.90
CA SER A 107 3.65 8.30 32.49
C SER A 107 4.21 7.67 31.22
N ASN A 108 4.04 6.35 31.09
CA ASN A 108 4.38 5.57 29.91
C ASN A 108 3.11 4.80 29.50
N ALA A 109 2.81 4.77 28.21
CA ALA A 109 1.91 3.77 27.68
C ALA A 109 2.48 3.16 26.40
N LYS A 110 2.12 1.91 26.15
CA LYS A 110 2.51 1.11 25.01
C LYS A 110 1.27 0.58 24.32
N TYR A 111 1.21 0.74 23.01
CA TYR A 111 0.14 0.19 22.19
C TYR A 111 0.68 -0.86 21.23
N ARG A 112 -0.19 -1.78 20.85
CA ARG A 112 -0.04 -2.71 19.74
C ARG A 112 -1.14 -2.42 18.73
N VAL A 113 -0.78 -2.24 17.48
CA VAL A 113 -1.72 -2.19 16.36
C VAL A 113 -1.58 -3.48 15.56
N SER A 114 -2.70 -4.11 15.23
CA SER A 114 -2.75 -5.41 14.58
C SER A 114 -3.75 -5.37 13.43
N ILE A 115 -3.40 -5.97 12.29
CA ILE A 115 -4.31 -6.20 11.17
C ILE A 115 -4.68 -7.67 11.17
N PHE A 116 -5.97 -7.95 11.25
CA PHE A 116 -6.53 -9.28 11.11
C PHE A 116 -7.20 -9.42 9.76
N ASP A 117 -7.13 -10.61 9.17
CA ASP A 117 -7.81 -10.98 7.94
C ASP A 117 -8.41 -12.37 8.13
N ASN A 118 -9.74 -12.46 8.13
CA ASN A 118 -10.50 -13.69 8.40
C ASN A 118 -10.06 -14.37 9.71
N GLY A 119 -9.89 -13.57 10.76
CA GLY A 119 -9.47 -14.02 12.09
C GLY A 119 -7.97 -14.36 12.24
N GLN A 120 -7.18 -14.32 11.16
CA GLN A 120 -5.73 -14.55 11.23
C GLN A 120 -4.98 -13.22 11.35
N LEU A 121 -3.96 -13.19 12.22
CA LEU A 121 -3.10 -12.02 12.36
C LEU A 121 -2.16 -11.93 11.15
N VAL A 122 -2.30 -10.86 10.35
CA VAL A 122 -1.49 -10.63 9.16
C VAL A 122 -0.25 -9.81 9.49
N ARG A 123 -0.42 -8.70 10.21
CA ARG A 123 0.68 -7.80 10.61
C ARG A 123 0.41 -7.17 11.96
N SER A 124 1.47 -6.84 12.68
CA SER A 124 1.40 -6.10 13.94
C SER A 124 2.61 -5.19 14.12
N ASP A 125 2.44 -4.07 14.83
CA ASP A 125 3.51 -3.19 15.31
C ASP A 125 3.22 -2.77 16.75
N GLU A 126 4.28 -2.57 17.53
CA GLU A 126 4.17 -2.21 18.95
C GLU A 126 5.09 -1.01 19.24
N ARG A 127 4.54 0.03 19.86
CA ARG A 127 5.32 1.23 20.20
C ARG A 127 4.95 1.77 21.57
N ALA A 128 5.94 2.36 22.23
CA ALA A 128 5.78 3.03 23.52
C ALA A 128 5.91 4.56 23.35
N LEU A 129 5.09 5.31 24.08
CA LEU A 129 5.23 6.75 24.24
C LEU A 129 5.28 7.11 25.73
N ASN A 130 6.02 8.17 26.02
CA ASN A 130 6.18 8.71 27.35
C ASN A 130 5.72 10.16 27.38
N SER A 131 5.14 10.61 28.51
CA SER A 131 4.80 12.00 28.74
C SER A 131 5.15 12.44 30.15
N SER A 132 5.84 13.58 30.25
CA SER A 132 6.15 14.30 31.48
C SER A 132 5.36 15.60 31.63
N VAL A 133 4.50 15.91 30.65
CA VAL A 133 3.89 17.25 30.49
C VAL A 133 2.37 17.16 30.66
N ALA A 134 1.92 17.08 31.92
CA ALA A 134 0.59 17.43 32.41
C ALA A 134 0.55 17.29 33.95
N ILE A 135 -0.42 17.95 34.59
CA ILE A 135 -0.65 17.84 36.04
C ILE A 135 -1.57 16.65 36.28
N GLY A 136 -1.11 15.67 37.07
CA GLY A 136 -1.88 14.47 37.38
C GLY A 136 -1.61 13.28 36.44
N THR A 137 -2.02 12.10 36.88
CA THR A 137 -1.76 10.84 36.16
C THR A 137 -2.66 10.67 34.93
N CYS A 138 -3.97 10.86 35.07
CA CYS A 138 -4.91 10.71 33.95
C CYS A 138 -4.64 11.73 32.84
N ALA A 139 -4.44 13.01 33.16
CA ALA A 139 -4.13 14.02 32.14
C ALA A 139 -2.84 13.71 31.34
N ARG A 140 -1.82 13.12 31.98
CA ARG A 140 -0.60 12.67 31.28
C ARG A 140 -0.89 11.47 30.36
N LEU A 141 -1.70 10.53 30.83
CA LEU A 141 -2.09 9.33 30.08
C LEU A 141 -3.02 9.65 28.90
N GLU A 142 -4.03 10.49 29.08
CA GLU A 142 -4.92 10.97 28.01
C GLU A 142 -4.14 11.71 26.92
N LYS A 143 -3.14 12.51 27.30
CA LYS A 143 -2.22 13.15 26.34
C LYS A 143 -1.41 12.12 25.55
N ILE A 144 -0.99 11.03 26.19
CA ILE A 144 -0.31 9.92 25.50
C ILE A 144 -1.30 9.24 24.53
N SER A 145 -2.54 8.96 24.95
CA SER A 145 -3.59 8.41 24.08
C SER A 145 -3.84 9.29 22.85
N LYS A 146 -3.95 10.61 23.03
CA LYS A 146 -4.06 11.57 21.92
C LYS A 146 -2.87 11.51 20.96
N ALA A 147 -1.66 11.31 21.48
CA ALA A 147 -0.45 11.24 20.68
C ALA A 147 -0.32 9.93 19.87
N PHE A 148 -1.07 8.87 20.21
CA PHE A 148 -1.03 7.61 19.48
C PHE A 148 -1.76 7.63 18.12
N GLY A 149 -2.80 8.46 17.94
CA GLY A 149 -3.63 8.41 16.73
C GLY A 149 -2.83 8.56 15.44
N ARG A 150 -2.00 9.61 15.32
CA ARG A 150 -1.23 9.88 14.10
C ARG A 150 -0.26 8.76 13.72
N PRO A 151 0.62 8.25 14.62
CA PRO A 151 1.52 7.15 14.25
C PRO A 151 0.78 5.85 13.95
N ILE A 152 -0.32 5.54 14.65
CA ILE A 152 -1.15 4.36 14.34
C ILE A 152 -1.76 4.52 12.95
N MET A 153 -2.41 5.64 12.65
CA MET A 153 -3.03 5.86 11.34
C MET A 153 -2.02 5.88 10.20
N LYS A 154 -0.84 6.45 10.40
CA LYS A 154 0.25 6.36 9.44
C LYS A 154 0.63 4.91 9.16
N TRP A 155 0.76 4.10 10.22
CA TRP A 155 1.09 2.68 10.07
C TRP A 155 -0.03 1.92 9.35
N VAL A 156 -1.29 2.15 9.74
CA VAL A 156 -2.47 1.52 9.11
C VAL A 156 -2.55 1.89 7.64
N PHE A 157 -2.44 3.17 7.30
CA PHE A 157 -2.42 3.67 5.93
C PHE A 157 -1.37 2.98 5.06
N LEU A 158 -0.15 2.82 5.57
CA LEU A 158 0.94 2.17 4.84
C LEU A 158 0.73 0.67 4.65
N ASN A 159 0.04 -0.01 5.57
CA ASN A 159 -0.15 -1.45 5.53
C ASN A 159 -1.45 -1.87 4.82
N ILE A 160 -2.51 -1.07 4.90
CA ILE A 160 -3.76 -1.34 4.15
C ILE A 160 -3.54 -1.05 2.66
N ARG A 161 -2.93 0.09 2.32
CA ARG A 161 -2.57 0.38 0.93
C ARG A 161 -1.52 -0.57 0.37
N GLY A 162 -0.76 -1.26 1.23
CA GLY A 162 0.23 -2.25 0.83
C GLY A 162 -0.37 -3.47 0.15
N ASP A 163 -1.58 -3.87 0.56
CA ASP A 163 -2.29 -5.02 -0.01
C ASP A 163 -3.27 -4.60 -1.12
N ASP A 164 -3.77 -3.35 -1.09
CA ASP A 164 -4.48 -2.74 -2.24
C ASP A 164 -3.55 -2.50 -3.44
N VAL A 165 -2.22 -2.61 -3.27
CA VAL A 165 -1.33 -2.56 -4.44
C VAL A 165 -1.70 -3.67 -5.40
N ALA A 166 -2.12 -4.85 -4.97
CA ALA A 166 -2.50 -5.90 -5.92
C ALA A 166 -3.75 -5.53 -6.73
N PHE A 167 -4.81 -5.06 -6.07
CA PHE A 167 -6.08 -4.70 -6.72
C PHE A 167 -5.99 -3.39 -7.54
N SER A 168 -5.33 -2.37 -7.00
CA SER A 168 -5.08 -1.12 -7.72
C SER A 168 -4.08 -1.34 -8.86
N SER A 169 -3.07 -2.19 -8.67
CA SER A 169 -2.12 -2.51 -9.76
C SER A 169 -2.81 -3.29 -10.86
N SER A 170 -3.67 -4.28 -10.58
CA SER A 170 -4.41 -4.96 -11.64
C SER A 170 -5.29 -3.98 -12.44
N ALA A 171 -6.02 -3.08 -11.77
CA ALA A 171 -6.81 -2.05 -12.44
C ALA A 171 -5.95 -1.08 -13.28
N ILE A 172 -4.79 -0.65 -12.76
CA ILE A 172 -3.87 0.22 -13.50
C ILE A 172 -3.23 -0.54 -14.67
N LEU A 173 -2.92 -1.83 -14.52
CA LEU A 173 -2.41 -2.68 -15.59
C LEU A 173 -3.44 -2.84 -16.72
N GLU A 174 -4.73 -2.79 -16.41
CA GLU A 174 -5.82 -2.80 -17.39
C GLU A 174 -6.01 -1.43 -18.09
N SER A 175 -5.61 -0.34 -17.45
CA SER A 175 -5.72 1.02 -18.02
C SER A 175 -4.89 1.22 -19.30
N ASN A 176 -5.13 2.30 -20.04
CA ASN A 176 -4.32 2.69 -21.20
C ASN A 176 -3.26 3.76 -20.90
N ASP A 177 -3.05 4.10 -19.62
CA ASP A 177 -2.02 5.06 -19.22
C ASP A 177 -0.64 4.38 -19.12
N ALA A 178 0.17 4.57 -20.16
CA ALA A 178 1.52 4.02 -20.23
C ALA A 178 2.44 4.47 -19.06
N MET A 179 2.27 5.69 -18.54
CA MET A 179 3.09 6.17 -17.43
C MET A 179 2.68 5.50 -16.12
N ALA A 180 1.37 5.38 -15.87
CA ALA A 180 0.85 4.69 -14.70
C ALA A 180 1.27 3.22 -14.68
N ILE A 181 1.12 2.50 -15.80
CA ILE A 181 1.57 1.10 -15.94
C ILE A 181 3.05 0.96 -15.62
N ARG A 182 3.88 1.85 -16.19
CA ARG A 182 5.33 1.82 -15.96
C ARG A 182 5.67 2.01 -14.48
N GLU A 183 5.03 2.96 -13.81
CA GLU A 183 5.32 3.25 -12.41
C GLU A 183 4.90 2.10 -11.50
N VAL A 184 3.73 1.51 -11.76
CA VAL A 184 3.27 0.29 -11.09
C VAL A 184 4.26 -0.85 -11.31
N ALA A 185 4.64 -1.13 -12.55
CA ALA A 185 5.59 -2.21 -12.87
C ALA A 185 6.94 -2.02 -12.15
N ARG A 186 7.45 -0.79 -12.09
CA ARG A 186 8.70 -0.44 -11.39
C ARG A 186 8.57 -0.65 -9.88
N LYS A 187 7.43 -0.25 -9.30
CA LYS A 187 7.14 -0.44 -7.87
C LYS A 187 7.07 -1.93 -7.52
N LEU A 188 6.32 -2.73 -8.29
CA LEU A 188 6.22 -4.19 -8.10
C LEU A 188 7.58 -4.86 -8.19
N TYR A 189 8.37 -4.52 -9.22
CA TYR A 189 9.73 -5.02 -9.39
C TYR A 189 10.64 -4.68 -8.20
N ASN A 190 10.65 -3.42 -7.74
CA ASN A 190 11.53 -2.98 -6.66
C ASN A 190 11.14 -3.58 -5.30
N ASN A 191 9.84 -3.82 -5.09
CA ASN A 191 9.33 -4.39 -3.84
C ASN A 191 9.40 -5.92 -3.80
N ALA A 192 9.80 -6.57 -4.90
CA ALA A 192 9.79 -8.03 -5.06
C ALA A 192 8.41 -8.66 -4.77
N ASP A 193 7.33 -7.93 -5.08
CA ASP A 193 5.96 -8.40 -4.92
C ASP A 193 5.55 -9.20 -6.15
N PHE A 194 5.74 -10.53 -6.09
CA PHE A 194 5.54 -11.45 -7.21
C PHE A 194 4.24 -12.25 -7.07
N ASN A 195 3.15 -11.58 -6.73
CA ASN A 195 1.83 -12.20 -6.70
C ASN A 195 1.47 -12.76 -8.09
N GLU A 196 1.02 -14.02 -8.14
CA GLU A 196 0.67 -14.72 -9.38
C GLU A 196 -0.43 -14.00 -10.18
N SER A 197 -1.44 -13.46 -9.51
CA SER A 197 -2.52 -12.69 -10.15
C SER A 197 -1.98 -11.43 -10.83
N LEU A 198 -1.01 -10.74 -10.22
CA LEU A 198 -0.36 -9.58 -10.82
C LEU A 198 0.54 -9.94 -11.99
N LEU A 199 1.24 -11.07 -11.90
CA LEU A 199 2.05 -11.58 -13.00
C LEU A 199 1.18 -12.00 -14.20
N ASP A 200 0.02 -12.62 -13.94
CA ASP A 200 -0.97 -12.95 -14.96
C ASP A 200 -1.54 -11.69 -15.63
N ALA A 201 -1.94 -10.68 -14.85
CA ALA A 201 -2.40 -9.39 -15.38
C ALA A 201 -1.32 -8.68 -16.21
N ALA A 202 -0.06 -8.69 -15.73
CA ALA A 202 1.07 -8.15 -16.47
C ALA A 202 1.31 -8.88 -17.79
N ALA A 203 1.24 -10.21 -17.80
CA ALA A 203 1.41 -11.03 -18.99
C ALA A 203 0.29 -10.77 -20.02
N GLN A 204 -0.96 -10.68 -19.54
CA GLN A 204 -2.12 -10.34 -20.37
C GLN A 204 -1.96 -8.95 -21.01
N LYS A 205 -1.56 -7.92 -20.24
CA LYS A 205 -1.33 -6.57 -20.76
C LYS A 205 -0.20 -6.51 -21.78
N ILE A 206 0.89 -7.25 -21.55
CA ILE A 206 1.97 -7.36 -22.54
C ILE A 206 1.43 -7.97 -23.83
N TRP A 207 0.62 -9.02 -23.76
CA TRP A 207 0.10 -9.68 -24.96
C TRP A 207 -0.85 -8.79 -25.76
N SER A 208 -1.77 -8.10 -25.10
CA SER A 208 -2.75 -7.24 -25.75
C SER A 208 -2.08 -6.04 -26.45
N GLU A 209 -1.04 -5.47 -25.85
CA GLU A 209 -0.38 -4.26 -26.34
C GLU A 209 0.94 -4.53 -27.08
N LYS A 210 1.31 -5.79 -27.34
CA LYS A 210 2.62 -6.16 -27.92
C LYS A 210 2.96 -5.51 -29.26
N ASN A 211 1.93 -5.10 -30.02
CA ASN A 211 2.05 -4.46 -31.33
C ASN A 211 1.92 -2.93 -31.28
N THR A 212 1.97 -2.33 -30.09
CA THR A 212 1.88 -0.88 -29.92
C THR A 212 3.00 -0.15 -30.67
N LYS A 213 2.67 1.01 -31.26
CA LYS A 213 3.65 1.94 -31.86
C LYS A 213 4.07 3.03 -30.89
N ASP A 214 3.38 3.15 -29.76
CA ASP A 214 3.70 4.16 -28.75
C ASP A 214 4.99 3.79 -28.01
N LYS A 215 5.91 4.77 -27.96
CA LYS A 215 7.20 4.63 -27.28
C LYS A 215 7.03 4.53 -25.77
N LEU A 216 6.05 5.24 -25.19
CA LEU A 216 5.78 5.20 -23.75
C LEU A 216 5.22 3.84 -23.36
N MET A 217 4.19 3.36 -24.08
CA MET A 217 3.65 2.02 -23.85
C MET A 217 4.71 0.93 -24.05
N THR A 218 5.54 1.01 -25.09
CA THR A 218 6.65 0.06 -25.30
C THR A 218 7.62 0.03 -24.10
N ASP A 219 7.88 1.17 -23.46
CA ASP A 219 8.71 1.25 -22.25
C ASP A 219 8.02 0.66 -21.02
N ALA A 220 6.71 0.88 -20.88
CA ALA A 220 5.89 0.29 -19.83
C ALA A 220 5.88 -1.25 -19.93
N LEU A 221 5.64 -1.80 -21.12
CA LEU A 221 5.67 -3.24 -21.37
C LEU A 221 7.06 -3.85 -21.12
N ALA A 222 8.14 -3.11 -21.43
CA ALA A 222 9.49 -3.53 -21.09
C ALA A 222 9.73 -3.69 -19.58
N TRP A 223 9.13 -2.81 -18.76
CA TRP A 223 9.16 -2.95 -17.30
C TRP A 223 8.33 -4.14 -16.82
N LEU A 224 7.19 -4.42 -17.43
CA LEU A 224 6.41 -5.63 -17.13
C LEU A 224 7.20 -6.91 -17.47
N CYS A 225 7.91 -6.96 -18.61
CA CYS A 225 8.80 -8.10 -18.91
C CYS A 225 9.89 -8.27 -17.84
N LYS A 226 10.49 -7.17 -17.36
CA LYS A 226 11.47 -7.24 -16.26
C LYS A 226 10.85 -7.77 -14.97
N TYR A 227 9.65 -7.31 -14.63
CA TYR A 227 8.89 -7.77 -13.48
C TYR A 227 8.62 -9.28 -13.55
N ILE A 228 8.11 -9.79 -14.68
CA ILE A 228 7.91 -11.23 -14.90
C ILE A 228 9.23 -12.00 -14.78
N GLY A 229 10.30 -11.55 -15.44
CA GLY A 229 11.59 -12.23 -15.37
C GLY A 229 12.21 -12.24 -13.96
N ALA A 230 11.94 -11.22 -13.14
CA ALA A 230 12.44 -11.15 -11.77
C ALA A 230 11.73 -12.11 -10.81
N SER A 231 10.48 -12.50 -11.13
CA SER A 231 9.71 -13.46 -10.32
C SER A 231 10.33 -14.85 -10.27
N LYS A 232 11.17 -15.21 -11.25
CA LYS A 232 11.72 -16.56 -11.45
C LYS A 232 10.65 -17.66 -11.52
N ASN A 233 9.41 -17.31 -11.85
CA ASN A 233 8.32 -18.27 -11.94
C ASN A 233 8.34 -18.96 -13.33
N PRO A 234 8.63 -20.28 -13.42
CA PRO A 234 8.76 -21.00 -14.69
C PRO A 234 7.45 -21.02 -15.51
N ARG A 235 6.29 -20.80 -14.86
CA ARG A 235 4.97 -20.73 -15.50
C ARG A 235 4.92 -19.78 -16.70
N TYR A 236 5.65 -18.66 -16.66
CA TYR A 236 5.63 -17.64 -17.71
C TYR A 236 6.65 -17.86 -18.83
N ARG A 237 7.42 -18.95 -18.79
CA ARG A 237 8.46 -19.19 -19.80
C ARG A 237 7.87 -19.37 -21.19
N SER A 238 6.89 -20.26 -21.35
CA SER A 238 6.22 -20.51 -22.63
C SER A 238 5.53 -19.26 -23.18
N PHE A 239 4.96 -18.44 -22.30
CA PHE A 239 4.41 -17.14 -22.67
C PHE A 239 5.49 -16.21 -23.26
N LEU A 240 6.62 -16.04 -22.58
CA LEU A 240 7.69 -15.17 -23.07
C LEU A 240 8.35 -15.69 -24.35
N GLU A 241 8.45 -17.01 -24.54
CA GLU A 241 8.89 -17.64 -25.80
C GLU A 241 7.92 -17.30 -26.95
N SER A 242 6.62 -17.44 -26.70
CA SER A 242 5.56 -17.11 -27.66
C SER A 242 5.55 -15.61 -27.99
N LEU A 243 5.78 -14.76 -26.98
CA LEU A 243 5.93 -13.33 -27.15
C LEU A 243 7.16 -13.00 -28.02
N GLU A 244 8.33 -13.57 -27.73
CA GLU A 244 9.54 -13.36 -28.52
C GLU A 244 9.36 -13.79 -29.99
N ALA A 245 8.71 -14.93 -30.22
CA ALA A 245 8.43 -15.46 -31.54
C ALA A 245 7.48 -14.55 -32.34
N SER A 246 6.44 -14.01 -31.69
CA SER A 246 5.47 -13.12 -32.34
C SER A 246 6.03 -11.74 -32.71
N LEU A 247 7.11 -11.31 -32.05
CA LEU A 247 7.73 -10.00 -32.28
C LEU A 247 8.81 -10.10 -33.38
N LYS A 248 8.68 -9.31 -34.44
CA LYS A 248 9.69 -9.27 -35.53
C LYS A 248 11.05 -8.79 -35.01
N ARG A 249 11.16 -7.51 -34.64
CA ARG A 249 12.35 -6.87 -34.05
C ARG A 249 11.90 -5.64 -33.24
N GLY A 250 12.59 -5.32 -32.15
CA GLY A 250 12.29 -4.11 -31.39
C GLY A 250 12.75 -4.16 -29.94
N LYS A 251 12.52 -3.05 -29.23
CA LYS A 251 12.86 -2.88 -27.82
C LYS A 251 12.18 -3.95 -26.96
N LEU A 252 10.89 -4.22 -27.19
CA LEU A 252 10.13 -5.21 -26.43
C LEU A 252 10.70 -6.63 -26.56
N LYS A 253 11.09 -7.05 -27.77
CA LYS A 253 11.73 -8.36 -28.02
C LYS A 253 13.02 -8.54 -27.21
N LYS A 254 13.83 -7.47 -27.09
CA LYS A 254 15.05 -7.48 -26.27
C LYS A 254 14.73 -7.74 -24.79
N TYR A 255 13.68 -7.13 -24.27
CA TYR A 255 13.27 -7.33 -22.87
C TYR A 255 12.62 -8.68 -22.63
N ALA A 256 11.80 -9.19 -23.55
CA ALA A 256 11.26 -10.55 -23.49
C ALA A 256 12.39 -11.59 -23.42
N LYS A 257 13.39 -11.47 -24.32
CA LYS A 257 14.57 -12.35 -24.31
C LYS A 257 15.41 -12.21 -23.03
N SER A 258 15.52 -11.00 -22.49
CA SER A 258 16.22 -10.77 -21.21
C SER A 258 15.46 -11.41 -20.04
N ALA A 259 14.13 -11.34 -20.05
CA ALA A 259 13.29 -11.93 -19.02
C ALA A 259 13.35 -13.46 -19.07
N LEU A 260 13.34 -14.06 -20.26
CA LEU A 260 13.50 -15.51 -20.46
C LEU A 260 14.76 -16.07 -19.83
N LYS A 261 15.88 -15.33 -19.94
CA LYS A 261 17.16 -15.74 -19.35
C LYS A 261 17.14 -15.78 -17.82
N ASN A 262 16.22 -15.07 -17.19
CA ASN A 262 16.10 -15.01 -15.73
C ASN A 262 15.13 -16.07 -15.18
N LEU A 263 14.36 -16.74 -16.05
CA LEU A 263 13.45 -17.79 -15.64
C LEU A 263 14.17 -19.15 -15.62
N PRO A 264 13.86 -20.03 -14.64
CA PRO A 264 14.36 -21.39 -14.63
C PRO A 264 13.73 -22.23 -15.76
N ASP A 265 14.33 -23.39 -16.03
CA ASP A 265 13.77 -24.32 -16.99
C ASP A 265 12.39 -24.86 -16.53
N VAL A 266 11.54 -25.25 -17.49
CA VAL A 266 10.20 -25.77 -17.20
C VAL A 266 10.33 -27.13 -16.53
N THR A 267 9.83 -27.23 -15.30
CA THR A 267 9.64 -28.51 -14.61
C THR A 267 8.27 -29.08 -14.96
N PRO A 268 8.13 -30.41 -15.20
CA PRO A 268 6.86 -31.03 -15.62
C PRO A 268 5.65 -30.80 -14.71
N SER A 269 5.87 -30.38 -13.46
CA SER A 269 4.83 -30.21 -12.44
C SER A 269 4.17 -28.82 -12.41
N VAL A 270 4.64 -27.85 -13.19
CA VAL A 270 4.10 -26.48 -13.18
C VAL A 270 3.24 -26.26 -14.41
N GLU A 271 1.98 -25.91 -14.20
CA GLU A 271 1.06 -25.56 -15.28
C GLU A 271 1.54 -24.28 -15.98
N PRO A 272 1.73 -24.30 -17.32
CA PRO A 272 2.19 -23.13 -18.06
C PRO A 272 1.07 -22.08 -18.15
N TYR A 273 1.44 -20.81 -18.12
CA TYR A 273 0.50 -19.72 -18.35
C TYR A 273 0.09 -19.69 -19.83
N VAL A 274 -1.21 -19.74 -20.08
CA VAL A 274 -1.80 -19.71 -21.43
C VAL A 274 -2.56 -18.40 -21.60
N VAL A 275 -2.20 -17.61 -22.61
CA VAL A 275 -2.94 -16.38 -22.94
C VAL A 275 -4.11 -16.73 -23.84
N ASN A 276 -5.33 -16.37 -23.43
CA ASN A 276 -6.56 -16.38 -24.25
C ASN A 276 -6.97 -17.74 -24.86
N ASN A 277 -6.63 -18.88 -24.26
CA ASN A 277 -6.93 -20.23 -24.80
C ASN A 277 -6.38 -20.53 -26.20
N GLU A 278 -5.61 -19.63 -26.81
CA GLU A 278 -4.84 -19.93 -28.02
C GLU A 278 -3.59 -20.69 -27.58
N VAL A 279 -3.70 -22.02 -27.53
CA VAL A 279 -2.53 -22.89 -27.45
C VAL A 279 -1.66 -22.54 -28.64
N ALA A 280 -0.51 -21.91 -28.38
CA ALA A 280 0.49 -21.66 -29.41
C ALA A 280 0.89 -23.01 -30.02
N GLU A 281 0.36 -23.33 -31.20
CA GLU A 281 0.82 -24.46 -31.99
C GLU A 281 2.33 -24.30 -32.16
N LYS A 282 3.10 -25.27 -31.63
CA LYS A 282 4.54 -25.29 -31.81
C LYS A 282 4.83 -25.16 -33.31
N PRO A 283 5.77 -24.27 -33.72
CA PRO A 283 6.19 -24.24 -35.10
C PRO A 283 6.74 -25.63 -35.46
N LYS A 284 6.15 -26.23 -36.50
CA LYS A 284 6.69 -27.45 -37.11
C LYS A 284 8.16 -27.19 -37.45
N GLN A 285 9.03 -28.00 -36.87
CA GLN A 285 10.42 -28.06 -37.30
C GLN A 285 10.43 -28.76 -38.66
N ASP A 286 10.61 -27.99 -39.73
CA ASP A 286 10.97 -28.48 -41.06
C ASP A 286 12.49 -28.70 -41.14
#